data_AF-A0A8T2UJF2-F1
#
_entry.id   AF-A0A8T2UJF2-F1
#
_cell.length_a   1.000
_cell.length_b   1.000
_cell.length_c   1.000
_cell.angle_alpha   90.00
_cell.angle_beta   90.00
_cell.angle_gamma   90.00
#
_symmetry.space_group_name_H-M   'P 1'
#
loop_
_entity.id
_entity.type
_entity.pdbx_description
1 polymer ?
#
loop_
_entity_poly.entity_id
_entity_poly.type
_entity_poly.pdbx_seq_one_letter_code
_entity_poly.pdbx_strand_id
1 'polypeptide(L)'
;MASRSLEREEPPCPKRHRSDDSGAAVDEVVTAGNMQRYLVTVEYIGTRYFGFQKQKGQDCRTVQGALEDAFLKFVGKPVESAPSSRTDAGVHALRNTCHVDVERVSKRKAGEILPPHEPGVVKRAVNHFLQKNGEDVQIVDVRCISRDFHARFEAKERT
;
A
#
# COMPACT_ATOMS: atom_id res chain seq x y z
N MET A 1 -28.65 -2.17 -30.94
CA MET A 1 -27.30 -1.56 -31.10
C MET A 1 -26.51 -1.91 -29.87
N ALA A 2 -25.60 -2.88 -29.99
CA ALA A 2 -24.88 -3.45 -28.86
C ALA A 2 -23.62 -2.64 -28.56
N SER A 3 -23.59 -1.97 -27.41
CA SER A 3 -22.42 -1.27 -26.89
C SER A 3 -21.43 -2.31 -26.34
N ARG A 4 -20.28 -2.44 -27.02
CA ARG A 4 -19.16 -3.30 -26.60
C ARG A 4 -18.45 -2.68 -25.39
N SER A 5 -18.58 -3.35 -24.24
CA SER A 5 -17.72 -3.14 -23.07
C SER A 5 -16.28 -3.55 -23.40
N LEU A 6 -15.34 -2.62 -23.27
CA LEU A 6 -13.90 -2.90 -23.30
C LEU A 6 -13.48 -3.40 -21.91
N GLU A 7 -13.54 -4.71 -21.72
CA GLU A 7 -12.89 -5.38 -20.60
C GLU A 7 -11.37 -5.25 -20.79
N ARG A 8 -10.73 -4.43 -19.97
CA ARG A 8 -9.27 -4.39 -19.86
C ARG A 8 -8.85 -5.57 -18.99
N GLU A 9 -8.34 -6.63 -19.60
CA GLU A 9 -7.71 -7.72 -18.88
C GLU A 9 -6.54 -7.21 -18.04
N GLU A 10 -6.60 -7.42 -16.72
CA GLU A 10 -5.47 -7.18 -15.82
C GLU A 10 -4.42 -8.28 -16.02
N PRO A 11 -3.11 -7.95 -16.04
CA PRO A 11 -2.06 -8.94 -16.23
C PRO A 11 -2.05 -9.94 -15.05
N PRO A 12 -2.03 -11.26 -15.31
CA PRO A 12 -2.06 -12.26 -14.25
C PRO A 12 -0.77 -12.26 -13.44
N CYS A 13 -0.91 -12.41 -12.13
CA CYS A 13 0.20 -12.66 -11.21
C CYS A 13 1.02 -13.87 -11.71
N PRO A 14 2.35 -13.75 -11.86
CA PRO A 14 3.17 -14.81 -12.45
C PRO A 14 3.07 -16.09 -11.62
N LYS A 15 2.47 -17.13 -12.24
CA LYS A 15 2.36 -18.46 -11.66
C LYS A 15 3.74 -19.11 -11.57
N ARG A 16 4.11 -19.59 -10.39
CA ARG A 16 5.35 -20.35 -10.16
C ARG A 16 5.34 -21.63 -11.00
N HIS A 17 6.17 -21.70 -12.03
CA HIS A 17 6.61 -22.98 -12.60
C HIS A 17 7.68 -23.56 -11.68
N ARG A 18 7.48 -24.79 -11.21
CA ARG A 18 8.59 -25.64 -10.76
C ARG A 18 9.22 -26.20 -12.03
N SER A 19 10.50 -25.95 -12.24
CA SER A 19 11.28 -26.77 -13.15
C SER A 19 12.72 -26.83 -12.70
N ASP A 20 13.20 -28.06 -12.71
CA ASP A 20 14.58 -28.47 -12.57
C ASP A 20 15.48 -27.86 -13.67
N ASP A 21 16.76 -28.07 -13.43
CA ASP A 21 17.99 -27.54 -14.01
C ASP A 21 18.12 -27.33 -15.54
N SER A 22 19.07 -26.44 -15.87
CA SER A 22 19.84 -26.28 -17.12
C SER A 22 19.46 -25.18 -18.14
N GLY A 23 20.32 -24.15 -18.19
CA GLY A 23 20.88 -23.61 -19.44
C GLY A 23 20.18 -22.45 -20.17
N ALA A 24 20.84 -21.28 -20.11
CA ALA A 24 20.85 -20.20 -21.12
C ALA A 24 19.65 -19.22 -21.19
N ALA A 25 19.83 -18.07 -20.53
CA ALA A 25 19.81 -16.70 -21.08
C ALA A 25 19.47 -15.75 -19.92
N VAL A 26 20.51 -15.19 -19.33
CA VAL A 26 20.40 -14.22 -18.24
C VAL A 26 20.01 -12.87 -18.84
N ASP A 27 18.71 -12.60 -18.93
CA ASP A 27 18.26 -11.22 -19.06
C ASP A 27 18.53 -10.51 -17.73
N GLU A 28 19.58 -9.71 -17.78
CA GLU A 28 20.16 -8.93 -16.70
C GLU A 28 19.18 -7.82 -16.29
N VAL A 29 18.22 -8.17 -15.42
CA VAL A 29 17.39 -7.18 -14.74
C VAL A 29 18.26 -6.46 -13.72
N VAL A 30 18.69 -5.27 -14.11
CA VAL A 30 19.42 -4.30 -13.30
C VAL A 30 18.82 -4.16 -11.90
N THR A 31 19.66 -4.39 -10.90
CA THR A 31 19.39 -4.32 -9.45
C THR A 31 18.85 -2.95 -9.02
N ALA A 32 17.52 -2.80 -8.99
CA ALA A 32 16.83 -1.70 -8.30
C ALA A 32 16.11 -2.29 -7.08
N GLY A 33 16.65 -2.05 -5.88
CA GLY A 33 16.30 -2.68 -4.59
C GLY A 33 14.83 -3.08 -4.44
N ASN A 34 14.55 -4.24 -3.82
CA ASN A 34 13.29 -5.00 -3.80
C ASN A 34 12.04 -4.31 -3.16
N MET A 35 11.98 -2.98 -3.20
CA MET A 35 10.88 -2.14 -2.73
C MET A 35 9.67 -2.27 -3.65
N GLN A 36 8.51 -2.62 -3.10
CA GLN A 36 7.26 -2.71 -3.83
C GLN A 36 6.35 -1.55 -3.47
N ARG A 37 5.82 -0.86 -4.49
CA ARG A 37 4.77 0.15 -4.29
C ARG A 37 3.41 -0.52 -4.24
N TYR A 38 2.63 -0.21 -3.22
CA TYR A 38 1.25 -0.66 -3.09
C TYR A 38 0.30 0.51 -3.17
N LEU A 39 -0.78 0.37 -3.93
CA LEU A 39 -1.95 1.23 -3.81
C LEU A 39 -2.86 0.64 -2.74
N VAL A 40 -3.15 1.43 -1.72
CA VAL A 40 -3.94 1.06 -0.56
C VAL A 40 -5.19 1.93 -0.54
N THR A 41 -6.36 1.29 -0.51
CA THR A 41 -7.64 1.98 -0.33
C THR A 41 -8.05 1.85 1.13
N VAL A 42 -8.32 2.97 1.77
CA VAL A 42 -8.75 3.07 3.16
C VAL A 42 -10.15 3.64 3.28
N GLU A 43 -10.89 3.12 4.26
CA GLU A 43 -12.11 3.71 4.79
C GLU A 43 -11.87 4.16 6.22
N TYR A 44 -12.54 5.23 6.66
CA TYR A 44 -12.38 5.71 8.02
C TYR A 44 -13.53 6.59 8.51
N ILE A 45 -13.72 6.56 9.84
CA ILE A 45 -14.58 7.50 10.57
C ILE A 45 -13.72 8.66 11.08
N GLY A 46 -13.84 9.82 10.44
CA GLY A 46 -12.99 10.98 10.70
C GLY A 46 -13.16 11.67 12.06
N THR A 47 -14.20 11.34 12.84
CA THR A 47 -14.62 12.09 14.03
C THR A 47 -13.50 12.26 15.07
N ARG A 48 -12.63 11.26 15.24
CA ARG A 48 -11.51 11.30 16.19
C ARG A 48 -10.19 11.78 15.58
N TYR A 49 -10.19 12.20 14.31
CA TYR A 49 -9.00 12.57 13.55
C TYR A 49 -8.99 14.07 13.22
N PHE A 50 -7.82 14.68 13.36
CA PHE A 50 -7.52 16.06 12.96
C PHE A 50 -7.21 16.17 11.46
N GLY A 51 -7.93 15.40 10.66
CA GLY A 51 -7.79 15.29 9.22
C GLY A 51 -6.90 14.14 8.78
N PHE A 52 -6.66 14.09 7.47
CA PHE A 52 -5.86 13.01 6.88
C PHE A 52 -4.37 13.19 7.18
N GLN A 53 -3.82 14.36 6.85
CA GLN A 53 -2.38 14.59 6.79
C GLN A 53 -1.77 14.79 8.19
N LYS A 54 -0.59 14.20 8.44
CA LYS A 54 0.19 14.45 9.65
C LYS A 54 0.51 15.95 9.79
N GLN A 55 0.35 16.49 10.99
CA GLN A 55 0.66 17.89 11.30
C GLN A 55 1.99 17.99 12.05
N LYS A 56 2.74 19.08 11.86
CA LYS A 56 4.02 19.29 12.55
C LYS A 56 3.78 19.98 13.90
N GLY A 57 4.43 19.50 14.96
CA GLY A 57 4.52 20.21 16.24
C GLY A 57 3.34 20.00 17.21
N GLN A 58 2.37 19.16 16.88
CA GLN A 58 1.30 18.75 17.79
C GLN A 58 1.08 17.24 17.70
N ASP A 59 0.84 16.62 18.85
CA ASP A 59 0.46 15.21 18.95
C ASP A 59 -1.02 15.06 18.56
N CYS A 60 -1.30 15.24 17.27
CA CYS A 60 -2.63 15.17 16.69
C CYS A 60 -2.85 13.82 16.04
N ARG A 61 -3.94 13.15 16.43
CA ARG A 61 -4.37 11.91 15.78
C ARG A 61 -4.78 12.20 14.34
N THR A 62 -4.11 11.59 13.36
CA THR A 62 -4.38 11.75 11.92
C THR A 62 -4.50 10.39 11.25
N VAL A 63 -5.25 10.32 10.15
CA VAL A 63 -5.41 9.05 9.40
C VAL A 63 -4.08 8.58 8.84
N GLN A 64 -3.27 9.50 8.31
CA GLN A 64 -1.93 9.21 7.80
C GLN A 64 -1.03 8.65 8.92
N GLY A 65 -1.02 9.27 10.11
CA GLY A 65 -0.23 8.78 11.24
C GLY A 65 -0.63 7.36 11.65
N ALA A 66 -1.93 7.12 11.82
CA ALA A 66 -2.45 5.80 12.17
C ALA A 66 -2.06 4.72 11.15
N LEU A 67 -2.13 5.05 9.85
CA LEU A 67 -1.75 4.13 8.78
C LEU A 67 -0.26 3.83 8.79
N GLU A 68 0.59 4.86 8.87
CA GLU A 68 2.04 4.71 8.88
C GLU A 68 2.54 3.97 10.13
N ASP A 69 1.93 4.19 11.29
CA ASP A 69 2.22 3.45 12.52
C ASP A 69 1.87 1.96 12.39
N ALA A 70 0.76 1.64 11.71
CA ALA A 70 0.38 0.26 11.44
C ALA A 70 1.35 -0.41 10.45
N PHE A 71 1.79 0.32 9.41
CA PHE A 71 2.85 -0.16 8.50
C PHE A 71 4.19 -0.33 9.20
N LEU A 72 4.58 0.59 10.10
CA LEU A 72 5.80 0.48 10.90
C LEU A 72 5.78 -0.79 11.74
N LYS A 73 4.66 -1.09 12.41
CA LYS A 73 4.52 -2.32 13.22
C LYS A 73 4.56 -3.59 12.37
N PHE A 74 4.03 -3.53 11.15
CA PHE A 74 4.05 -4.66 10.21
C PHE A 74 5.44 -4.91 9.61
N VAL A 75 6.05 -3.88 9.02
CA VAL A 75 7.30 -3.96 8.25
C VAL A 75 8.53 -3.92 9.17
N GLY A 76 8.42 -3.25 10.32
CA GLY A 76 9.54 -3.00 11.25
C GLY A 76 10.43 -1.82 10.85
N LYS A 77 10.05 -1.06 9.82
CA LYS A 77 10.71 0.16 9.37
C LYS A 77 9.66 1.24 9.08
N PRO A 78 10.00 2.54 9.20
CA PRO A 78 9.09 3.62 8.80
C PRO A 78 8.71 3.47 7.33
N VAL A 79 7.42 3.65 7.06
CA VAL A 79 6.85 3.68 5.70
C VAL A 79 6.13 5.00 5.56
N GLU A 80 6.46 5.75 4.51
CA GLU A 80 5.74 6.97 4.19
C GLU A 80 4.57 6.65 3.26
N SER A 81 3.45 7.32 3.52
CA SER A 81 2.26 7.20 2.69
C SER A 81 1.95 8.51 1.98
N ALA A 82 1.57 8.40 0.71
CA ALA A 82 1.23 9.53 -0.13
C ALA A 82 -0.23 9.41 -0.62
N PRO A 83 -1.15 10.23 -0.07
CA PRO A 83 -2.57 10.12 -0.38
C PRO A 83 -2.95 10.71 -1.74
N SER A 84 -4.05 10.21 -2.31
CA SER A 84 -4.72 10.80 -3.48
C SER A 84 -5.40 12.12 -3.14
N SER A 85 -5.90 12.25 -1.92
CA SER A 85 -6.64 13.42 -1.43
C SER A 85 -6.43 13.63 0.06
N ARG A 86 -6.42 14.91 0.45
CA ARG A 86 -6.46 15.34 1.85
C ARG A 86 -7.91 15.53 2.26
N THR A 87 -8.22 15.20 3.51
CA THR A 87 -9.51 15.52 4.12
C THR A 87 -9.28 16.32 5.39
N ASP A 88 -10.20 17.23 5.69
CA ASP A 88 -10.18 18.05 6.89
C ASP A 88 -10.57 17.25 8.14
N ALA A 89 -10.41 17.87 9.31
CA ALA A 89 -10.78 17.26 10.58
C ALA A 89 -12.26 16.86 10.62
N GLY A 90 -12.55 15.69 11.17
CA GLY A 90 -13.91 15.16 11.26
C GLY A 90 -14.47 14.53 9.98
N VAL A 91 -13.84 14.74 8.81
CA VAL A 91 -14.35 14.21 7.53
C VAL A 91 -14.20 12.69 7.44
N HIS A 92 -15.25 12.00 7.03
CA HIS A 92 -15.27 10.55 6.79
C HIS A 92 -14.87 10.23 5.35
N ALA A 93 -14.39 9.01 5.10
CA ALA A 93 -14.19 8.52 3.74
C ALA A 93 -14.54 7.04 3.62
N LEU A 94 -15.26 6.69 2.55
CA LEU A 94 -15.52 5.30 2.19
C LEU A 94 -14.34 4.69 1.41
N ARG A 95 -13.67 5.48 0.56
CA ARG A 95 -12.58 5.03 -0.30
C ARG A 95 -11.59 6.16 -0.58
N ASN A 96 -10.75 6.50 0.39
CA ASN A 96 -9.59 7.33 0.12
C ASN A 96 -8.41 6.43 -0.25
N THR A 97 -7.60 6.83 -1.23
CA THR A 97 -6.47 5.99 -1.68
C THR A 97 -5.15 6.63 -1.29
N CYS A 98 -4.15 5.80 -1.05
CA CYS A 98 -2.77 6.23 -0.84
C CYS A 98 -1.84 5.20 -1.43
N HIS A 99 -0.65 5.63 -1.85
CA HIS A 99 0.41 4.70 -2.18
C HIS A 99 1.46 4.69 -1.09
N VAL A 100 2.05 3.51 -0.89
CA VAL A 100 3.13 3.26 0.07
C VAL A 100 4.22 2.43 -0.58
N ASP A 101 5.46 2.70 -0.22
CA ASP A 101 6.61 1.93 -0.66
C ASP A 101 7.10 1.03 0.47
N VAL A 102 7.09 -0.28 0.23
CA VAL A 102 7.45 -1.28 1.25
C VAL A 102 8.60 -2.14 0.76
N GLU A 103 9.69 -2.10 1.50
CA GLU A 103 10.82 -3.02 1.36
C GLU A 103 10.68 -4.13 2.40
N ARG A 104 10.67 -5.38 1.94
CA ARG A 104 10.61 -6.53 2.83
C ARG A 104 12.01 -7.05 3.12
N VAL A 105 12.50 -6.83 4.34
CA VAL A 105 13.79 -7.35 4.80
C VAL A 105 13.63 -8.58 5.69
N SER A 106 14.60 -9.50 5.62
CA SER A 106 14.68 -10.67 6.48
C SER A 106 15.01 -10.25 7.92
N LYS A 107 14.19 -10.72 8.88
CA LYS A 107 14.47 -10.52 10.31
C LYS A 107 15.58 -11.45 10.83
N ARG A 108 15.87 -12.54 10.11
CA ARG A 108 16.85 -13.56 10.52
C ARG A 108 18.25 -13.28 9.96
N LYS A 109 18.30 -12.68 8.77
CA LYS A 109 19.55 -12.36 8.07
C LYS A 109 19.55 -10.88 7.70
N ALA A 110 20.30 -10.08 8.43
CA ALA A 110 20.42 -8.66 8.15
C ALA A 110 20.92 -8.43 6.73
N GLY A 111 20.27 -7.51 6.00
CA GLY A 111 20.62 -7.17 4.61
C GLY A 111 20.03 -8.08 3.54
N GLU A 112 19.39 -9.20 3.89
CA GLU A 112 18.68 -10.03 2.91
C GLU A 112 17.32 -9.40 2.58
N ILE A 113 17.12 -9.04 1.31
CA ILE A 113 15.85 -8.54 0.82
C ILE A 113 15.00 -9.70 0.31
N LEU A 114 13.80 -9.83 0.85
CA LEU A 114 12.87 -10.89 0.53
C LEU A 114 11.92 -10.46 -0.59
N PRO A 115 11.24 -11.43 -1.25
CA PRO A 115 10.20 -11.10 -2.21
C PRO A 115 9.07 -10.26 -1.57
N PRO A 116 8.44 -9.35 -2.32
CA PRO A 116 7.34 -8.52 -1.85
C PRO A 116 6.22 -9.33 -1.16
N HIS A 117 5.46 -8.66 -0.30
CA HIS A 117 4.29 -9.25 0.32
C HIS A 117 3.14 -9.36 -0.68
N GLU A 118 2.43 -10.48 -0.67
CA GLU A 118 1.16 -10.58 -1.37
C GLU A 118 0.17 -9.52 -0.85
N PRO A 119 -0.61 -8.84 -1.72
CA PRO A 119 -1.52 -7.76 -1.29
C PRO A 119 -2.49 -8.16 -0.17
N GLY A 120 -3.00 -9.40 -0.21
CA GLY A 120 -3.87 -9.92 0.83
C GLY A 120 -3.18 -10.07 2.20
N VAL A 121 -1.86 -10.31 2.22
CA VAL A 121 -1.08 -10.34 3.46
C VAL A 121 -0.94 -8.93 4.02
N VAL A 122 -0.61 -7.94 3.17
CA VAL A 122 -0.50 -6.54 3.57
C VAL A 122 -1.83 -6.06 4.19
N LYS A 123 -2.95 -6.28 3.50
CA LYS A 123 -4.29 -5.93 3.98
C LYS A 123 -4.57 -6.51 5.37
N ARG A 124 -4.38 -7.82 5.55
CA ARG A 124 -4.65 -8.49 6.83
C ARG A 124 -3.73 -8.00 7.96
N ALA A 125 -2.44 -7.88 7.68
CA ALA A 125 -1.46 -7.51 8.68
C ALA A 125 -1.65 -6.07 9.16
N VAL A 126 -1.86 -5.13 8.24
CA VAL A 126 -2.05 -3.71 8.61
C VAL A 126 -3.40 -3.52 9.32
N ASN A 127 -4.49 -4.16 8.86
CA ASN A 127 -5.77 -4.12 9.57
C ASN A 127 -5.68 -4.69 10.99
N HIS A 128 -4.89 -5.75 11.20
CA HIS A 128 -4.65 -6.28 12.54
C HIS A 128 -4.05 -5.20 13.47
N PHE A 129 -3.06 -4.43 13.01
CA PHE A 129 -2.45 -3.37 13.82
C PHE A 129 -3.36 -2.15 14.00
N LEU A 130 -4.14 -1.77 12.97
CA LEU A 130 -5.14 -0.70 13.10
C LEU A 130 -6.18 -1.05 14.17
N GLN A 131 -6.72 -2.27 14.13
CA GLN A 131 -7.69 -2.76 15.12
C GLN A 131 -7.07 -2.87 16.52
N LYS A 132 -5.86 -3.42 16.62
CA LYS A 132 -5.15 -3.55 17.91
C LYS A 132 -4.89 -2.19 18.57
N ASN A 133 -4.67 -1.14 17.79
CA ASN A 133 -4.48 0.22 18.28
C ASN A 133 -5.80 0.96 18.54
N GLY A 134 -6.96 0.34 18.24
CA GLY A 134 -8.27 0.99 18.39
C GLY A 134 -8.50 2.15 17.42
N GLU A 135 -7.96 2.05 16.20
CA GLU A 135 -8.16 3.01 15.11
C GLU A 135 -9.51 2.81 14.42
N ASP A 136 -10.15 3.91 14.01
CA ASP A 136 -11.36 3.88 13.18
C ASP A 136 -11.02 3.96 11.69
N VAL A 137 -9.95 3.28 11.29
CA VAL A 137 -9.43 3.21 9.92
C VAL A 137 -9.29 1.75 9.54
N GLN A 138 -9.70 1.39 8.32
CA GLN A 138 -9.50 0.06 7.77
C GLN A 138 -9.04 0.12 6.32
N ILE A 139 -8.19 -0.83 5.94
CA ILE A 139 -7.84 -1.07 4.55
C ILE A 139 -8.88 -1.99 3.92
N VAL A 140 -9.50 -1.51 2.85
CA VAL A 140 -10.51 -2.24 2.08
C VAL A 140 -9.96 -2.90 0.82
N ASP A 141 -8.89 -2.35 0.22
CA ASP A 141 -8.24 -2.91 -0.97
C ASP A 141 -6.73 -2.61 -0.98
N VAL A 142 -5.94 -3.53 -1.55
CA VAL A 142 -4.49 -3.38 -1.73
C VAL A 142 -4.10 -3.96 -3.08
N ARG A 143 -3.29 -3.23 -3.86
CA ARG A 143 -2.76 -3.69 -5.15
C ARG A 143 -1.29 -3.37 -5.31
N CYS A 144 -0.54 -4.26 -5.94
CA CYS A 144 0.81 -3.93 -6.43
C CYS A 144 0.69 -3.00 -7.64
N ILE A 145 1.46 -1.93 -7.65
CA ILE A 145 1.47 -0.95 -8.74
C ILE A 145 2.92 -0.63 -9.14
N SER A 146 3.09 0.00 -10.31
CA SER A 146 4.40 0.48 -10.75
C SER A 146 4.99 1.47 -9.74
N ARG A 147 6.32 1.49 -9.63
CA ARG A 147 7.05 2.48 -8.82
C ARG A 147 6.89 3.91 -9.35
N ASP A 148 6.49 4.08 -10.60
CA ASP A 148 6.27 5.40 -11.21
C ASP A 148 4.86 5.94 -10.91
N PHE A 149 3.94 5.10 -10.43
CA PHE A 149 2.57 5.51 -10.15
C PHE A 149 2.51 6.43 -8.93
N HIS A 150 1.81 7.56 -9.03
CA HIS A 150 1.59 8.48 -7.91
C HIS A 150 0.09 8.75 -7.69
N ALA A 151 -0.43 8.32 -6.53
CA ALA A 151 -1.86 8.34 -6.21
C ALA A 151 -2.54 9.70 -6.38
N ARG A 152 -1.82 10.81 -6.16
CA ARG A 152 -2.37 12.17 -6.35
C ARG A 152 -2.52 12.58 -7.81
N PHE A 153 -1.56 12.22 -8.65
CA PHE A 153 -1.44 12.72 -10.03
C PHE A 153 -2.15 11.81 -11.02
N GLU A 154 -2.22 10.52 -10.72
CA GLU A 154 -2.93 9.51 -11.51
C GLU A 154 -4.44 9.44 -11.20
N ALA A 155 -4.91 10.18 -10.19
CA ALA A 155 -6.32 10.26 -9.85
C ALA A 155 -7.10 11.06 -10.91
N LYS A 156 -8.03 10.40 -11.61
CA LYS A 156 -8.88 11.01 -12.65
C LYS A 156 -10.04 11.81 -12.08
N GLU A 157 -10.66 11.31 -11.02
CA GLU A 157 -11.81 11.93 -10.37
C GLU A 157 -11.82 11.63 -8.86
N ARG A 158 -12.59 12.43 -8.12
CA ARG A 158 -12.83 12.29 -6.68
C ARG A 158 -14.30 12.58 -6.44
N THR A 159 -15.00 11.65 -5.79
CA THR A 159 -16.44 11.69 -5.51
C THR A 159 -16.70 11.53 -4.03
#